data_AF-A0A3D2FVE1-F1
#
_entry.id   AF-A0A3D2FVE1-F1
#
_cell.length_a   1.000
_cell.length_b   1.000
_cell.length_c   1.000
_cell.angle_alpha   90.00
_cell.angle_beta   90.00
_cell.angle_gamma   90.00
#
_symmetry.space_group_name_H-M   'P 1'
#
loop_
_entity.id
_entity.type
_entity.pdbx_description
1 polymer ?
#
loop_
_entity_poly.entity_id
_entity_poly.type
_entity_poly.pdbx_seq_one_letter_code
_entity_poly.pdbx_strand_id
1 'polypeptide(L)' 'MLYFALGDFVHHPDRPDWGIGQVQSIVGMHVTVNFTHAGKQMINCEII' A
#
# COMPACT_ATOMS: atom_id res chain seq x y z
N MET A 1 -12.49 2.99 -7.61
CA MET A 1 -12.16 1.55 -7.67
C MET A 1 -10.66 1.45 -7.48
N LEU A 2 -10.18 0.61 -6.56
CA LEU A 2 -8.73 0.39 -6.41
C LEU A 2 -8.24 -0.45 -7.60
N TYR A 3 -7.15 -0.04 -8.23
CA TYR A 3 -6.58 -0.73 -9.41
C TYR A 3 -5.62 -1.86 -9.04
N PHE A 4 -5.49 -2.18 -7.75
CA PHE A 4 -4.60 -3.20 -7.23
C PHE A 4 -5.38 -4.19 -6.36
N ALA A 5 -4.86 -5.41 -6.29
CA ALA A 5 -5.44 -6.54 -5.58
C ALA A 5 -4.47 -7.07 -4.50
N LEU A 6 -4.95 -8.05 -3.74
CA LEU A 6 -4.14 -8.77 -2.76
C LEU A 6 -2.93 -9.42 -3.44
N GLY A 7 -1.73 -9.21 -2.91
CA GLY A 7 -0.48 -9.75 -3.44
C GLY A 7 0.23 -8.86 -4.45
N ASP A 8 -0.42 -7.81 -4.97
CA ASP A 8 0.21 -6.87 -5.87
C ASP A 8 1.36 -6.12 -5.20
N PHE A 9 2.35 -5.75 -6.01
CA PHE A 9 3.46 -4.91 -5.58
C PHE A 9 3.23 -3.46 -6.03
N VAL A 10 3.41 -2.53 -5.10
CA VAL A 10 3.13 -1.11 -5.28
C VAL A 10 4.26 -0.24 -4.74
N HIS A 11 4.32 1.00 -5.22
CA HIS A 11 5.14 2.06 -4.64
C HIS A 11 4.23 3.15 -4.07
N HIS A 12 4.58 3.68 -2.90
CA HIS A 12 3.88 4.85 -2.37
C HIS A 12 4.41 6.11 -3.05
N PRO A 13 3.55 6.93 -3.69
CA PRO A 13 4.00 8.09 -4.47
C PRO A 13 4.77 9.13 -3.63
N ASP A 14 4.28 9.43 -2.42
CA ASP A 14 4.90 10.45 -1.55
C ASP A 14 5.98 9.91 -0.60
N ARG A 15 6.28 8.60 -0.67
CA ARG A 15 7.23 7.91 0.22
C ARG A 15 8.11 6.95 -0.58
N PRO A 16 8.90 7.45 -1.53
CA PRO A 16 9.77 6.61 -2.36
C PRO A 16 10.83 5.86 -1.53
N ASP A 17 11.20 6.40 -0.36
CA ASP A 17 12.16 5.83 0.58
C ASP A 17 11.68 4.51 1.22
N TRP A 18 10.36 4.29 1.27
CA TRP A 18 9.77 3.06 1.82
C TRP A 18 10.10 1.82 0.99
N GLY A 19 10.50 2.01 -0.27
CA GLY A 19 10.78 0.93 -1.21
C GLY A 19 9.52 0.32 -1.82
N ILE A 20 9.68 -0.85 -2.44
CA ILE A 20 8.54 -1.62 -2.95
C ILE A 20 7.77 -2.24 -1.79
N GLY A 21 6.44 -2.28 -1.91
CA GLY A 21 5.56 -2.87 -0.90
C GLY A 21 4.58 -3.87 -1.51
N GLN A 22 4.22 -4.89 -0.74
CA GLN A 22 3.22 -5.88 -1.13
C GLN A 22 1.88 -5.61 -0.44
N VAL A 23 0.79 -5.59 -1.19
CA VAL A 23 -0.58 -5.47 -0.65
C VAL A 23 -0.94 -6.75 0.11
N GLN A 24 -1.21 -6.62 1.41
CA GLN A 24 -1.53 -7.74 2.31
C GLN A 24 -2.99 -7.80 2.75
N SER A 25 -3.73 -6.69 2.69
CA SER A 25 -5.17 -6.68 2.90
C SER A 25 -5.82 -5.43 2.29
N ILE A 26 -7.10 -5.56 1.95
CA ILE A 26 -7.94 -4.46 1.44
C ILE A 26 -9.26 -4.54 2.22
N VAL A 27 -9.57 -3.50 2.99
CA VAL A 27 -10.82 -3.38 3.75
C VAL A 27 -11.43 -2.02 3.42
N GLY A 28 -12.42 -2.01 2.52
CA GLY A 28 -12.94 -0.76 1.97
C GLY A 28 -11.84 0.02 1.25
N MET A 29 -11.54 1.23 1.75
CA MET A 29 -10.48 2.10 1.25
C MET A 29 -9.20 2.07 2.09
N HIS A 30 -9.16 1.23 3.13
CA HIS A 30 -7.95 1.00 3.91
C HIS A 30 -7.19 -0.19 3.33
N VAL A 31 -5.95 0.06 2.92
CA VAL A 31 -5.08 -0.91 2.26
C VAL A 31 -3.86 -1.13 3.14
N THR A 32 -3.62 -2.36 3.57
CA THR A 32 -2.39 -2.69 4.30
C THR A 32 -1.33 -3.14 3.31
N VAL A 33 -0.18 -2.47 3.32
CA VAL A 33 0.98 -2.78 2.47
C VAL A 33 2.19 -3.01 3.35
N ASN A 34 2.97 -4.06 3.08
CA ASN A 34 4.25 -4.30 3.74
C ASN A 34 5.39 -3.83 2.84
N PHE A 35 5.99 -2.69 3.19
CA PHE A 35 7.08 -2.06 2.46
C PHE A 35 8.45 -2.55 2.93
N THR A 36 9.41 -2.61 2.01
CA THR A 36 10.75 -3.17 2.28
C THR A 36 11.52 -2.40 3.36
N HIS A 37 11.39 -1.07 3.42
CA HIS A 37 12.14 -0.24 4.37
C HIS A 37 11.28 0.38 5.49
N ALA A 38 9.96 0.48 5.28
CA ALA A 38 9.04 1.06 6.26
C ALA A 38 8.17 0.01 6.97
N GLY A 39 8.31 -1.27 6.61
CA GLY A 39 7.49 -2.34 7.16
C GLY A 39 6.01 -2.18 6.81
N LYS A 40 5.15 -2.71 7.68
CA LYS A 40 3.71 -2.72 7.48
C LYS A 40 3.09 -1.35 7.72
N GLN A 41 2.39 -0.83 6.71
CA GLN A 41 1.69 0.44 6.75
C GLN A 41 0.24 0.25 6.32
N MET A 42 -0.68 0.94 7.00
CA MET A 42 -2.07 1.04 6.55
C MET A 42 -2.22 2.37 5.81
N ILE A 43 -2.62 2.31 4.55
CA ILE A 43 -2.84 3.47 3.69
C ILE A 43 -4.34 3.70 3.60
N ASN A 44 -4.78 4.92 3.91
CA ASN A 44 -6.15 5.34 3.62
C ASN A 44 -6.20 5.93 2.21
N CYS A 45 -6.87 5.24 1.29
CA CYS A 45 -7.02 5.67 -0.10
C CYS A 45 -8.24 6.59 -0.33
N GLU A 46 -9.00 6.97 0.71
CA GLU A 46 -10.10 7.95 0.61
C GLU A 46 -9.61 9.34 0.24
N ILE A 47 -8.38 9.66 0.61
CA ILE A 47 -7.75 10.96 0.41
C ILE A 47 -6.65 10.74 -0.62
N ILE A 48 -6.92 11.13 -1.86
CA ILE A 48 -5.94 11.19 -2.95
C ILE A 48 -5.73 12.66 -3.29
#